data_AF-A0A223P2Q1-F1
#
_entry.id   AF-A0A223P2Q1-F1
#
_cell.length_a   1.000
_cell.length_b   1.000
_cell.length_c   1.000
_cell.angle_alpha   90.00
_cell.angle_beta   90.00
_cell.angle_gamma   90.00
#
_symmetry.space_group_name_H-M   'P 1'
#
loop_
_entity.id
_entity.type
_entity.pdbx_description
1 polymer ?
#
loop_
_entity_poly.entity_id
_entity_poly.type
_entity_poly.pdbx_seq_one_letter_code
_entity_poly.pdbx_strand_id
1 'polypeptide(L)'
;MLIVTPVFSQGVHHIAQIKPKPAAVKPVGQAAKPVKMSAQLAEFTRIAATANVIFTFPKGFKEIKAPDNDYFSFDYAMALPGKDLEIWLLVKSQKENWASYEKSKDSPGAEQANPDSTYSSLAEANAAAFTGDDKHFVKNIPPEVLEKYNADAGKSYLLNLRDQPATKRYKYALLITLQKSHTGIIMAVCFTNDKGPEFFKNMDKAANSMKFKP
;
A
#
# COMPACT_ATOMS: atom_id res chain seq x y z
N MET A 1 78.76 36.39 -51.42
CA MET A 1 78.29 36.04 -50.07
C MET A 1 76.78 36.10 -50.07
N LEU A 2 76.14 34.92 -49.96
CA LEU A 2 74.73 34.59 -49.68
C LEU A 2 73.58 35.20 -50.51
N ILE A 3 72.62 34.31 -50.78
CA ILE A 3 71.55 34.32 -51.79
C ILE A 3 70.17 34.44 -51.09
N VAL A 4 69.14 34.71 -51.89
CA VAL A 4 67.73 34.26 -51.84
C VAL A 4 66.67 35.23 -51.25
N THR A 5 65.71 35.57 -52.12
CA THR A 5 64.33 36.11 -51.95
C THR A 5 63.38 35.09 -51.27
N PRO A 6 62.02 35.21 -51.25
CA PRO A 6 61.05 36.31 -51.05
C PRO A 6 59.88 35.98 -50.06
N VAL A 7 58.93 36.93 -49.90
CA VAL A 7 57.44 36.80 -49.71
C VAL A 7 56.90 35.99 -48.51
N PHE A 8 55.99 36.56 -47.70
CA PHE A 8 54.62 36.07 -47.50
C PHE A 8 53.77 36.97 -46.57
N SER A 9 52.52 37.13 -47.01
CA SER A 9 51.32 37.74 -46.41
C SER A 9 51.02 37.34 -44.96
N GLN A 10 50.52 38.28 -44.14
CA GLN A 10 49.65 37.96 -43.00
C GLN A 10 48.51 38.98 -42.82
N GLY A 11 47.32 38.56 -43.23
CA GLY A 11 46.11 38.46 -42.41
C GLY A 11 45.65 39.66 -41.57
N VAL A 12 44.66 40.39 -42.07
CA VAL A 12 43.77 41.24 -41.27
C VAL A 12 42.78 40.36 -40.51
N HIS A 13 42.85 40.36 -39.18
CA HIS A 13 41.77 39.88 -38.32
C HIS A 13 41.19 41.05 -37.51
N HIS A 14 40.10 41.62 -38.01
CA HIS A 14 39.21 42.45 -37.20
C HIS A 14 38.47 41.55 -36.20
N ILE A 15 38.74 41.77 -34.91
CA ILE A 15 37.98 41.19 -33.81
C ILE A 15 36.63 41.93 -33.75
N ALA A 16 35.57 41.29 -34.24
CA ALA A 16 34.20 41.75 -34.03
C ALA A 16 33.81 41.46 -32.57
N GLN A 17 33.47 42.52 -31.83
CA GLN A 17 32.91 42.45 -30.49
C GLN A 17 31.51 41.81 -30.54
N ILE A 18 31.37 40.60 -30.00
CA ILE A 18 30.07 39.94 -29.80
C ILE A 18 29.52 40.39 -28.44
N LYS A 19 28.49 41.24 -28.45
CA LYS A 19 27.67 41.54 -27.26
C LYS A 19 27.02 40.25 -26.74
N PRO A 20 27.10 39.93 -25.44
CA PRO A 20 26.40 38.78 -24.89
C PRO A 20 24.88 38.98 -24.93
N LYS A 21 24.19 38.06 -25.61
CA LYS A 21 22.73 37.93 -25.65
C LYS A 21 22.24 37.47 -24.28
N PRO A 22 21.24 38.13 -23.64
CA PRO A 22 20.69 37.64 -22.39
C PRO A 22 20.05 36.27 -22.63
N ALA A 23 20.53 35.27 -21.89
CA ALA A 23 19.95 33.94 -21.89
C ALA A 23 18.53 34.01 -21.32
N ALA A 24 17.54 33.59 -22.09
CA ALA A 24 16.18 33.43 -21.63
C ALA A 24 16.15 32.37 -20.52
N VAL A 25 15.92 32.82 -19.29
CA VAL A 25 15.68 31.96 -18.13
C VAL A 25 14.36 31.23 -18.38
N LYS A 26 14.44 29.92 -18.64
CA LYS A 26 13.26 29.06 -18.65
C LYS A 26 12.64 29.10 -17.25
N PRO A 27 11.33 29.37 -17.10
CA PRO A 27 10.70 29.39 -15.79
C PRO A 27 10.78 28.00 -15.16
N VAL A 28 11.49 27.94 -14.04
CA VAL A 28 11.53 26.81 -13.12
C VAL A 28 10.19 26.72 -12.40
N GLY A 29 9.60 25.53 -12.39
CA GLY A 29 8.57 25.15 -11.43
C GLY A 29 7.15 25.57 -11.81
N GLN A 30 6.53 24.81 -12.72
CA GLN A 30 5.09 24.60 -12.56
C GLN A 30 4.90 23.86 -11.23
N ALA A 31 4.44 24.57 -10.21
CA ALA A 31 4.00 23.99 -8.96
C ALA A 31 2.99 22.87 -9.30
N ALA A 32 3.31 21.64 -8.89
CA ALA A 32 2.43 20.50 -9.08
C ALA A 32 1.07 20.86 -8.47
N LYS A 33 0.02 20.83 -9.30
CA LYS A 33 -1.36 21.03 -8.83
C LYS A 33 -1.59 20.05 -7.68
N PRO A 34 -2.20 20.48 -6.56
CA PRO A 34 -2.50 19.58 -5.46
C PRO A 34 -3.31 18.41 -6.02
N VAL A 35 -2.78 17.19 -5.86
CA VAL A 35 -3.48 15.98 -6.28
C VAL A 35 -4.74 15.94 -5.42
N LYS A 36 -5.89 16.22 -6.04
CA LYS A 36 -7.18 16.20 -5.35
C LYS A 36 -7.42 14.76 -4.91
N MET A 37 -7.37 14.53 -3.60
CA MET A 37 -7.69 13.25 -2.99
C MET A 37 -9.11 12.81 -3.42
N SER A 38 -9.25 11.55 -3.82
CA SER A 38 -10.57 10.98 -4.15
C SER A 38 -11.43 10.88 -2.89
N ALA A 39 -12.75 10.76 -3.06
CA ALA A 39 -13.66 10.56 -1.93
C ALA A 39 -13.37 9.24 -1.17
N GLN A 40 -13.04 8.16 -1.91
CA GLN A 40 -12.71 6.87 -1.32
C GLN A 40 -11.43 6.96 -0.47
N LEU A 41 -10.36 7.57 -0.98
CA LEU A 41 -9.12 7.77 -0.23
C LEU A 41 -9.32 8.69 0.98
N ALA A 42 -10.15 9.73 0.85
CA ALA A 42 -10.47 10.61 1.96
C ALA A 42 -11.15 9.85 3.10
N GLU A 43 -12.17 9.05 2.78
CA GLU A 43 -12.90 8.26 3.76
C GLU A 43 -12.04 7.16 4.38
N PHE A 44 -11.28 6.45 3.55
CA PHE A 44 -10.34 5.44 4.05
C PHE A 44 -9.31 6.03 5.00
N THR A 45 -8.75 7.20 4.68
CA THR A 45 -7.79 7.89 5.55
C THR A 45 -8.43 8.26 6.90
N ARG A 46 -9.71 8.65 6.91
CA ARG A 46 -10.49 8.93 8.12
C ARG A 46 -10.70 7.67 8.98
N ILE A 47 -11.10 6.56 8.35
CA ILE A 47 -11.28 5.25 9.02
C ILE A 47 -9.94 4.79 9.61
N ALA A 48 -8.87 4.82 8.81
CA ALA A 48 -7.52 4.46 9.24
C ALA A 48 -7.06 5.30 10.43
N ALA A 49 -7.22 6.62 10.38
CA ALA A 49 -6.87 7.51 11.48
C ALA A 49 -7.62 7.18 12.78
N THR A 50 -8.91 6.83 12.69
CA THR A 50 -9.74 6.43 13.84
C THR A 50 -9.18 5.17 14.52
N ALA A 51 -8.74 4.20 13.72
CA ALA A 51 -8.10 2.96 14.16
C ALA A 51 -6.60 3.11 14.52
N ASN A 52 -6.09 4.35 14.62
CA ASN A 52 -4.68 4.64 14.90
C ASN A 52 -3.71 4.08 13.83
N VAL A 53 -4.14 4.01 12.58
CA VAL A 53 -3.36 3.54 11.43
C VAL A 53 -2.89 4.72 10.59
N ILE A 54 -1.66 4.66 10.11
CA ILE A 54 -1.12 5.55 9.07
C ILE A 54 -1.24 4.83 7.74
N PHE A 55 -1.88 5.46 6.77
CA PHE A 55 -1.84 5.04 5.37
C PHE A 55 -0.95 5.97 4.54
N THR A 56 -0.02 5.39 3.80
CA THR A 56 0.80 6.07 2.79
C THR A 56 0.55 5.39 1.46
N PHE A 57 -0.03 6.11 0.51
CA PHE A 57 -0.36 5.55 -0.80
C PHE A 57 0.93 5.11 -1.53
N PRO A 58 1.08 3.81 -1.87
CA PRO A 58 2.33 3.28 -2.37
C PRO A 58 2.62 3.73 -3.80
N LYS A 59 3.90 4.03 -4.09
CA LYS A 59 4.32 4.51 -5.41
C LYS A 59 4.03 3.47 -6.50
N GLY A 60 3.46 3.94 -7.61
CA GLY A 60 3.17 3.13 -8.79
C GLY A 60 1.83 2.41 -8.75
N PHE A 61 1.16 2.37 -7.60
CA PHE A 61 -0.21 1.88 -7.52
C PHE A 61 -1.20 2.91 -8.05
N LYS A 62 -2.39 2.44 -8.41
CA LYS A 62 -3.55 3.28 -8.70
C LYS A 62 -4.70 2.84 -7.82
N GLU A 63 -5.44 3.82 -7.32
CA GLU A 63 -6.73 3.56 -6.68
C GLU A 63 -7.66 2.88 -7.66
N ILE A 64 -8.41 1.91 -7.17
CA ILE A 64 -9.54 1.30 -7.85
C ILE A 64 -10.74 1.31 -6.91
N LYS A 65 -11.93 1.05 -7.44
CA LYS A 65 -13.13 0.93 -6.60
C LYS A 65 -12.97 -0.25 -5.64
N ALA A 66 -13.11 0.01 -4.34
CA ALA A 66 -13.17 -1.05 -3.35
C ALA A 66 -14.45 -1.89 -3.53
N PRO A 67 -14.38 -3.22 -3.37
CA PRO A 67 -15.58 -4.05 -3.42
C PRO A 67 -16.47 -3.73 -2.22
N ASP A 68 -17.74 -3.50 -2.52
CA ASP A 68 -18.81 -3.34 -1.54
C ASP A 68 -20.07 -3.99 -2.09
N ASN A 69 -20.30 -5.25 -1.71
CA ASN A 69 -21.40 -6.11 -2.13
C ASN A 69 -21.71 -7.15 -1.05
N ASP A 70 -22.73 -7.98 -1.28
CA ASP A 70 -23.23 -8.99 -0.34
C ASP A 70 -22.17 -10.02 0.12
N TYR A 71 -21.07 -10.19 -0.63
CA TYR A 71 -20.01 -11.13 -0.32
C TYR A 71 -18.76 -10.46 0.26
N PHE A 72 -18.43 -9.25 -0.21
CA PHE A 72 -17.18 -8.58 0.13
C PHE A 72 -17.43 -7.08 0.36
N SER A 73 -16.98 -6.58 1.49
CA SER A 73 -16.98 -5.16 1.83
C SER A 73 -15.61 -4.77 2.38
N PHE A 74 -14.91 -3.92 1.65
CA PHE A 74 -13.57 -3.44 1.96
C PHE A 74 -13.54 -1.91 1.91
N ASP A 75 -12.71 -1.29 2.76
CA ASP A 75 -12.68 0.17 2.91
C ASP A 75 -11.89 0.84 1.78
N TYR A 76 -10.93 0.12 1.17
CA TYR A 76 -10.09 0.66 0.11
C TYR A 76 -9.54 -0.43 -0.81
N ALA A 77 -9.23 -0.05 -2.05
CA ALA A 77 -8.55 -0.96 -2.98
C ALA A 77 -7.60 -0.21 -3.91
N MET A 78 -6.54 -0.91 -4.30
CA MET A 78 -5.54 -0.42 -5.24
C MET A 78 -4.98 -1.54 -6.11
N ALA A 79 -4.55 -1.21 -7.33
CA ALA A 79 -3.90 -2.14 -8.24
C ALA A 79 -2.56 -1.59 -8.73
N LEU A 80 -1.66 -2.48 -9.12
CA LEU A 80 -0.41 -2.13 -9.78
C LEU A 80 -0.59 -2.24 -11.30
N PRO A 81 -0.65 -1.13 -12.07
CA PRO A 81 -0.94 -1.18 -13.49
C PRO A 81 0.06 -2.01 -14.29
N GLY A 82 -0.43 -2.80 -15.25
CA GLY A 82 0.40 -3.68 -16.07
C GLY A 82 0.92 -4.92 -15.33
N LYS A 83 0.39 -5.18 -14.13
CA LYS A 83 0.66 -6.38 -13.32
C LYS A 83 -0.66 -7.00 -12.89
N ASP A 84 -0.66 -8.31 -12.74
CA ASP A 84 -1.76 -9.07 -12.14
C ASP A 84 -1.69 -8.98 -10.61
N LEU A 85 -1.76 -7.76 -10.07
CA LEU A 85 -1.71 -7.50 -8.63
C LEU A 85 -2.75 -6.45 -8.22
N GLU A 86 -3.61 -6.87 -7.32
CA GLU A 86 -4.64 -6.04 -6.68
C GLU A 86 -4.58 -6.24 -5.17
N ILE A 87 -4.81 -5.17 -4.42
CA ILE A 87 -4.76 -5.18 -2.96
C ILE A 87 -6.04 -4.54 -2.45
N TRP A 88 -6.79 -5.30 -1.65
CA TRP A 88 -7.97 -4.82 -0.92
C TRP A 88 -7.63 -4.65 0.55
N LEU A 89 -8.06 -3.54 1.13
CA LEU A 89 -7.72 -3.13 2.49
C LEU A 89 -8.99 -2.95 3.32
N LEU A 90 -8.95 -3.49 4.53
CA LEU A 90 -9.96 -3.32 5.56
C LEU A 90 -9.27 -2.88 6.84
N VAL A 91 -9.83 -1.87 7.51
CA VAL A 91 -9.33 -1.36 8.78
C VAL A 91 -10.49 -1.26 9.76
N LYS A 92 -10.31 -1.82 10.96
CA LYS A 92 -11.29 -1.75 12.05
C LYS A 92 -10.64 -1.12 13.28
N SER A 93 -11.30 -0.10 13.85
CA SER A 93 -10.99 0.36 15.20
C SER A 93 -11.60 -0.61 16.20
N GLN A 94 -10.85 -0.96 17.25
CA GLN A 94 -11.32 -1.82 18.34
C GLN A 94 -11.47 -1.06 19.67
N LYS A 95 -11.28 0.26 19.68
CA LYS A 95 -11.29 1.08 20.90
C LYS A 95 -12.60 0.97 21.69
N GLU A 96 -13.74 1.06 21.01
CA GLU A 96 -15.06 0.98 21.64
C GLU A 96 -15.39 -0.46 22.08
N ASN A 97 -15.02 -1.44 21.25
CA ASN A 97 -15.15 -2.86 21.57
C ASN A 97 -14.33 -3.21 22.83
N TRP A 98 -13.09 -2.70 22.91
CA TRP A 98 -12.22 -2.87 24.07
C TRP A 98 -12.78 -2.20 25.32
N ALA A 99 -13.17 -0.93 25.23
CA ALA A 99 -13.77 -0.22 26.36
C ALA A 99 -15.04 -0.89 26.88
N SER A 100 -15.82 -1.52 25.99
CA SER A 100 -17.01 -2.29 26.37
C SER A 100 -16.64 -3.62 27.03
N TYR A 101 -15.65 -4.33 26.48
CA TYR A 101 -15.12 -5.57 27.04
C TYR A 101 -14.54 -5.36 28.44
N GLU A 102 -13.74 -4.33 28.67
CA GLU A 102 -13.20 -4.04 30.01
C GLU A 102 -14.27 -3.77 31.06
N LYS A 103 -15.37 -3.12 30.68
CA LYS A 103 -16.49 -2.85 31.60
C LYS A 103 -17.27 -4.11 31.95
N SER A 104 -17.33 -5.09 31.05
CA SER A 104 -18.16 -6.28 31.20
C SER A 104 -17.38 -7.51 31.65
N LYS A 105 -16.05 -7.58 31.48
CA LYS A 105 -15.23 -8.80 31.66
C LYS A 105 -15.34 -9.47 33.04
N ASP A 106 -15.63 -8.71 34.09
CA ASP A 106 -15.76 -9.23 35.46
C ASP A 106 -17.24 -9.43 35.89
N SER A 107 -18.19 -9.17 35.00
CA SER A 107 -19.62 -9.35 35.27
C SER A 107 -20.02 -10.83 35.17
N PRO A 108 -20.83 -11.36 36.12
CA PRO A 108 -21.38 -12.69 36.00
C PRO A 108 -22.19 -12.84 34.70
N GLY A 109 -21.83 -13.80 33.85
CA GLY A 109 -22.49 -14.05 32.57
C GLY A 109 -21.93 -13.24 31.38
N ALA A 110 -20.78 -12.59 31.51
CA ALA A 110 -20.13 -11.93 30.37
C ALA A 110 -19.61 -12.98 29.36
N GLU A 111 -20.28 -13.07 28.20
CA GLU A 111 -19.89 -13.93 27.07
C GLU A 111 -19.12 -13.16 25.97
N GLN A 112 -18.73 -11.91 26.23
CA GLN A 112 -18.08 -11.09 25.21
C GLN A 112 -16.67 -11.59 24.91
N ALA A 113 -16.42 -11.97 23.66
CA ALA A 113 -15.09 -12.34 23.20
C ALA A 113 -14.11 -11.18 23.34
N ASN A 114 -12.85 -11.50 23.68
CA ASN A 114 -11.78 -10.50 23.73
C ASN A 114 -11.61 -9.87 22.32
N PRO A 115 -11.77 -8.53 22.18
CA PRO A 115 -11.62 -7.85 20.89
C PRO A 115 -10.26 -8.09 20.23
N ASP A 116 -9.19 -8.21 21.01
CA ASP A 116 -7.83 -8.43 20.50
C ASP A 116 -7.62 -9.81 19.88
N SER A 117 -8.49 -10.80 20.17
CA SER A 117 -8.44 -12.10 19.49
C SER A 117 -9.27 -12.15 18.20
N THR A 118 -10.12 -11.15 17.93
CA THR A 118 -11.08 -11.22 16.81
C THR A 118 -10.43 -11.13 15.42
N TYR A 119 -9.19 -10.63 15.32
CA TYR A 119 -8.48 -10.49 14.04
C TYR A 119 -8.24 -11.82 13.31
N SER A 120 -8.05 -12.92 14.05
CA SER A 120 -7.89 -14.25 13.45
C SER A 120 -9.22 -14.78 12.93
N SER A 121 -10.30 -14.67 13.69
CA SER A 121 -11.63 -15.11 13.26
C SER A 121 -12.14 -14.28 12.07
N LEU A 122 -11.85 -12.97 12.04
CA LEU A 122 -12.14 -12.12 10.89
C LEU A 122 -11.39 -12.59 9.63
N ALA A 123 -10.10 -12.90 9.77
CA ALA A 123 -9.28 -13.38 8.67
C ALA A 123 -9.71 -14.78 8.19
N GLU A 124 -10.07 -15.68 9.09
CA GLU A 124 -10.61 -17.01 8.78
C GLU A 124 -11.95 -16.91 8.04
N ALA A 125 -12.88 -16.06 8.50
CA ALA A 125 -14.15 -15.84 7.82
C ALA A 125 -13.95 -15.30 6.40
N ASN A 126 -13.03 -14.35 6.21
CA ASN A 126 -12.70 -13.83 4.88
C ASN A 126 -12.02 -14.89 4.01
N ALA A 127 -11.06 -15.63 4.55
CA ALA A 127 -10.39 -16.71 3.82
C ALA A 127 -11.41 -17.76 3.36
N ALA A 128 -12.34 -18.18 4.22
CA ALA A 128 -13.40 -19.09 3.88
C ALA A 128 -14.37 -18.53 2.82
N ALA A 129 -14.69 -17.24 2.87
CA ALA A 129 -15.50 -16.59 1.83
C ALA A 129 -14.80 -16.63 0.46
N PHE A 130 -13.48 -16.48 0.42
CA PHE A 130 -12.69 -16.51 -0.80
C PHE A 130 -12.47 -17.91 -1.39
N THR A 131 -12.28 -18.93 -0.54
CA THR A 131 -11.92 -20.29 -0.98
C THR A 131 -13.10 -21.25 -0.95
N GLY A 132 -14.14 -20.97 -0.19
CA GLY A 132 -15.27 -21.87 0.09
C GLY A 132 -14.89 -23.11 0.90
N ASP A 133 -13.81 -23.04 1.68
CA ASP A 133 -13.28 -24.11 2.54
C ASP A 133 -12.78 -23.47 3.85
N ASP A 134 -12.48 -24.24 4.89
CA ASP A 134 -11.89 -23.77 6.15
C ASP A 134 -10.41 -24.15 6.31
N LYS A 135 -9.88 -24.99 5.40
CA LYS A 135 -8.49 -25.45 5.43
C LYS A 135 -7.59 -24.51 4.64
N HIS A 136 -6.81 -23.71 5.37
CA HIS A 136 -5.87 -22.77 4.77
C HIS A 136 -4.46 -22.98 5.31
N PHE A 137 -3.48 -22.63 4.50
CA PHE A 137 -2.11 -22.55 4.98
C PHE A 137 -1.93 -21.25 5.75
N VAL A 138 -1.94 -21.34 7.08
CA VAL A 138 -1.84 -20.21 8.00
C VAL A 138 -0.47 -20.17 8.64
N LYS A 139 0.11 -18.97 8.76
CA LYS A 139 1.32 -18.71 9.53
C LYS A 139 1.12 -17.53 10.46
N ASN A 140 1.69 -17.61 11.66
CA ASN A 140 1.89 -16.42 12.48
C ASN A 140 3.00 -15.57 11.84
N ILE A 141 2.82 -14.26 11.88
CA ILE A 141 3.82 -13.33 11.34
C ILE A 141 4.95 -13.18 12.37
N PRO A 142 6.22 -13.33 11.97
CA PRO A 142 7.36 -13.20 12.88
C PRO A 142 7.46 -11.80 13.52
N PRO A 143 7.96 -11.69 14.76
CA PRO A 143 8.09 -10.41 15.47
C PRO A 143 8.83 -9.33 14.68
N GLU A 144 9.93 -9.67 14.00
CA GLU A 144 10.73 -8.74 13.21
C GLU A 144 9.98 -8.16 12.00
N VAL A 145 8.92 -8.84 11.55
CA VAL A 145 8.01 -8.32 10.53
C VAL A 145 6.96 -7.45 11.20
N LEU A 146 6.37 -7.88 12.33
CA LEU A 146 5.35 -7.13 13.08
C LEU A 146 5.86 -5.74 13.51
N GLU A 147 7.12 -5.64 13.93
CA GLU A 147 7.77 -4.37 14.30
C GLU A 147 7.72 -3.34 13.18
N LYS A 148 7.85 -3.75 11.90
CA LYS A 148 7.78 -2.83 10.75
C LYS A 148 6.40 -2.18 10.61
N TYR A 149 5.37 -2.87 11.08
CA TYR A 149 3.98 -2.43 11.07
C TYR A 149 3.53 -1.82 12.40
N ASN A 150 4.41 -1.77 13.41
CA ASN A 150 4.07 -1.47 14.81
C ASN A 150 2.91 -2.34 15.35
N ALA A 151 2.77 -3.56 14.86
CA ALA A 151 1.72 -4.49 15.27
C ALA A 151 2.20 -5.38 16.44
N ASP A 152 1.26 -5.87 17.24
CA ASP A 152 1.54 -6.77 18.38
C ASP A 152 1.34 -8.24 17.99
N ALA A 153 0.40 -8.50 17.07
CA ALA A 153 0.15 -9.82 16.53
C ALA A 153 -0.23 -9.77 15.04
N GLY A 154 -0.11 -10.90 14.37
CA GLY A 154 -0.54 -11.00 12.98
C GLY A 154 -0.48 -12.42 12.43
N LYS A 155 -1.28 -12.65 11.39
CA LYS A 155 -1.37 -13.91 10.66
C LYS A 155 -1.37 -13.67 9.15
N SER A 156 -0.80 -14.61 8.43
CA SER A 156 -0.85 -14.65 6.96
C SER A 156 -1.48 -15.95 6.50
N TYR A 157 -2.32 -15.87 5.47
CA TYR A 157 -3.03 -16.99 4.86
C TYR A 157 -2.72 -17.01 3.38
N LEU A 158 -2.17 -18.13 2.88
CA LEU A 158 -2.01 -18.34 1.45
C LEU A 158 -3.22 -19.10 0.92
N LEU A 159 -3.97 -18.47 0.01
CA LEU A 159 -5.27 -18.91 -0.43
C LEU A 159 -5.22 -19.38 -1.89
N ASN A 160 -5.88 -20.50 -2.18
CA ASN A 160 -6.28 -20.89 -3.53
C ASN A 160 -7.73 -20.45 -3.72
N LEU A 161 -7.95 -19.48 -4.60
CA LEU A 161 -9.25 -18.84 -4.75
C LEU A 161 -10.18 -19.70 -5.62
N ARG A 162 -11.49 -19.62 -5.33
CA ARG A 162 -12.49 -20.08 -6.30
C ARG A 162 -12.50 -19.14 -7.49
N ASP A 163 -12.74 -19.67 -8.67
CA ASP A 163 -12.98 -18.85 -9.85
C ASP A 163 -14.30 -18.08 -9.68
N GLN A 164 -14.19 -16.80 -9.31
CA GLN A 164 -15.32 -15.93 -9.03
C GLN A 164 -15.17 -14.59 -9.77
N PRO A 165 -16.25 -14.06 -10.39
CA PRO A 165 -16.22 -12.72 -10.98
C PRO A 165 -15.91 -11.62 -9.95
N ALA A 166 -16.34 -11.79 -8.71
CA ALA A 166 -16.13 -10.81 -7.63
C ALA A 166 -14.63 -10.58 -7.33
N THR A 167 -13.82 -11.63 -7.43
CA THR A 167 -12.35 -11.56 -7.28
C THR A 167 -11.65 -11.41 -8.63
N LYS A 168 -12.36 -10.95 -9.68
CA LYS A 168 -11.85 -10.84 -11.06
C LYS A 168 -11.15 -12.11 -11.55
N ARG A 169 -11.58 -13.27 -11.05
CA ARG A 169 -11.05 -14.60 -11.39
C ARG A 169 -9.56 -14.78 -11.09
N TYR A 170 -9.02 -14.06 -10.10
CA TYR A 170 -7.67 -14.33 -9.59
C TYR A 170 -7.57 -15.76 -9.05
N LYS A 171 -6.41 -16.40 -9.23
CA LYS A 171 -6.17 -17.78 -8.79
C LYS A 171 -5.73 -17.89 -7.33
N TYR A 172 -4.98 -16.90 -6.85
CA TYR A 172 -4.37 -16.92 -5.53
C TYR A 172 -4.58 -15.60 -4.81
N ALA A 173 -4.59 -15.66 -3.48
CA ALA A 173 -4.43 -14.48 -2.65
C ALA A 173 -3.50 -14.75 -1.47
N LEU A 174 -2.81 -13.70 -1.03
CA LEU A 174 -2.17 -13.65 0.27
C LEU A 174 -2.98 -12.68 1.15
N LEU A 175 -3.70 -13.23 2.12
CA LEU A 175 -4.41 -12.46 3.13
C LEU A 175 -3.48 -12.27 4.33
N ILE A 176 -3.30 -11.02 4.74
CA ILE A 176 -2.51 -10.63 5.90
C ILE A 176 -3.44 -9.90 6.85
N THR A 177 -3.44 -10.29 8.12
CA THR A 177 -4.13 -9.59 9.19
C THR A 177 -3.13 -9.22 10.28
N LEU A 178 -3.19 -7.98 10.75
CA LEU A 178 -2.33 -7.41 11.78
C LEU A 178 -3.22 -6.81 12.85
N GLN A 179 -2.82 -6.95 14.10
CA GLN A 179 -3.54 -6.45 15.25
C GLN A 179 -2.61 -5.64 16.15
N LYS A 180 -3.15 -4.54 16.68
CA LYS A 180 -2.54 -3.73 17.74
C LYS A 180 -3.46 -3.76 18.94
N SER A 181 -2.90 -4.09 20.10
CA SER A 181 -3.66 -4.27 21.34
C SER A 181 -4.49 -3.06 21.69
N HIS A 182 -5.75 -3.34 21.99
CA HIS A 182 -6.76 -2.39 22.42
C HIS A 182 -7.01 -1.26 21.40
N THR A 183 -6.53 -1.42 20.17
CA THR A 183 -6.42 -0.33 19.20
C THR A 183 -7.21 -0.65 17.93
N GLY A 184 -6.83 -1.70 17.21
CA GLY A 184 -7.44 -1.98 15.92
C GLY A 184 -6.84 -3.15 15.15
N ILE A 185 -7.43 -3.39 13.99
CA ILE A 185 -7.09 -4.46 13.06
C ILE A 185 -6.85 -3.86 11.68
N ILE A 186 -5.80 -4.32 11.02
CA ILE A 186 -5.53 -4.08 9.60
C ILE A 186 -5.63 -5.42 8.90
N MET A 187 -6.42 -5.51 7.83
CA MET A 187 -6.44 -6.67 6.93
C MET A 187 -6.17 -6.22 5.51
N ALA A 188 -5.26 -6.93 4.84
CA ALA A 188 -4.91 -6.73 3.44
C ALA A 188 -5.04 -8.05 2.69
N VAL A 189 -5.73 -8.04 1.54
CA VAL A 189 -5.83 -9.20 0.65
C VAL A 189 -5.15 -8.86 -0.66
N CYS A 190 -4.03 -9.52 -0.94
CA CYS A 190 -3.23 -9.32 -2.13
C CYS A 190 -3.52 -10.43 -3.15
N PHE A 191 -4.18 -10.09 -4.26
CA PHE A 191 -4.60 -11.02 -5.30
C PHE A 191 -3.55 -11.17 -6.41
N THR A 192 -3.40 -12.37 -6.95
CA THR A 192 -2.49 -12.66 -8.06
C THR A 192 -2.89 -13.91 -8.86
N ASN A 193 -2.42 -13.98 -10.10
CA ASN A 193 -2.49 -15.19 -10.93
C ASN A 193 -1.20 -16.03 -10.89
N ASP A 194 -0.13 -15.48 -10.31
CA ASP A 194 1.18 -16.11 -10.17
C ASP A 194 1.71 -15.92 -8.74
N LYS A 195 2.15 -17.01 -8.10
CA LYS A 195 2.75 -17.01 -6.76
C LYS A 195 4.29 -17.10 -6.80
N GLY A 196 4.90 -16.73 -7.91
CA GLY A 196 6.36 -16.64 -8.09
C GLY A 196 7.01 -15.43 -7.40
N PRO A 197 8.35 -15.29 -7.50
CA PRO A 197 9.11 -14.24 -6.80
C PRO A 197 8.68 -12.80 -7.14
N GLU A 198 8.23 -12.56 -8.38
CA GLU A 198 7.77 -11.22 -8.80
C GLU A 198 6.51 -10.77 -8.05
N PHE A 199 5.65 -11.69 -7.62
CA PHE A 199 4.50 -11.35 -6.78
C PHE A 199 4.95 -10.76 -5.44
N PHE A 200 5.84 -11.47 -4.73
CA PHE A 200 6.34 -11.01 -3.42
C PHE A 200 7.08 -9.68 -3.54
N LYS A 201 7.88 -9.49 -4.59
CA LYS A 201 8.55 -8.21 -4.85
C LYS A 201 7.58 -7.05 -5.11
N ASN A 202 6.45 -7.30 -5.77
CA ASN A 202 5.44 -6.27 -6.00
C ASN A 202 4.61 -6.00 -4.74
N MET A 203 4.35 -7.02 -3.93
CA MET A 203 3.74 -6.87 -2.61
C MET A 203 4.64 -6.06 -1.67
N ASP A 204 5.95 -6.26 -1.68
CA ASP A 204 6.91 -5.50 -0.85
C ASP A 204 6.85 -3.99 -1.13
N LYS A 205 6.47 -3.57 -2.34
CA LYS A 205 6.25 -2.15 -2.66
C LYS A 205 5.04 -1.56 -1.94
N ALA A 206 4.07 -2.39 -1.56
CA ALA A 206 2.89 -2.01 -0.79
C ALA A 206 3.01 -2.36 0.70
N ALA A 207 3.99 -3.17 1.11
CA ALA A 207 4.18 -3.61 2.50
C ALA A 207 4.22 -2.43 3.49
N ASN A 208 4.91 -1.35 3.17
CA ASN A 208 5.01 -0.18 4.07
C ASN A 208 3.87 0.85 3.90
N SER A 209 2.81 0.52 3.15
CA SER A 209 1.70 1.44 2.90
C SER A 209 0.78 1.62 4.10
N MET A 210 0.76 0.65 5.02
CA MET A 210 -0.06 0.72 6.23
C MET A 210 0.72 0.26 7.44
N LYS A 211 0.60 0.99 8.55
CA LYS A 211 1.13 0.58 9.85
C LYS A 211 0.37 1.28 10.97
N PHE A 212 0.38 0.70 12.16
CA PHE A 212 -0.12 1.40 13.35
C PHE A 212 0.81 2.56 13.70
N LYS A 213 0.25 3.62 14.30
CA LYS A 213 1.07 4.66 14.93
C LYS A 213 1.82 4.03 16.13
N PRO A 214 3.08 4.44 16.37
CA PRO A 214 3.82 4.06 17.56
C PRO A 214 3.06 4.39 18.85
#